data_AF-A0AA36CY80-F1
#
_entry.id   AF-A0AA36CY80-F1
#
_cell.length_a   1.000
_cell.length_b   1.000
_cell.length_c   1.000
_cell.angle_alpha   90.00
_cell.angle_beta   90.00
_cell.angle_gamma   90.00
#
_symmetry.space_group_name_H-M   'P 1'
#
loop_
_entity.id
_entity.type
_entity.pdbx_description
1 polymer ?
#
loop_
_entity_poly.entity_id
_entity_poly.type
_entity_poly.pdbx_seq_one_letter_code
_entity_poly.pdbx_strand_id
1 'polypeptide(L)'
;MHSMLYCLFFAVVLVTVHADIQNQCATWQDCPKDHYCKDGMCAEQRNIERGELCGGRITGGCTLGYRCCSQVKGGIGTCLEIGEVCE
;
A
#
# COMPACT_ATOMS: atom_id res chain seq x y z
N MET A 1 -33.65 -12.49 -24.76
CA MET A 1 -32.93 -12.75 -23.49
C MET A 1 -31.42 -12.43 -23.53
N HIS A 2 -30.81 -12.08 -24.68
CA HIS A 2 -29.36 -11.76 -24.78
C HIS A 2 -29.00 -10.30 -24.39
N SER A 3 -29.93 -9.35 -24.54
CA SER A 3 -29.64 -7.92 -24.36
C SER A 3 -29.47 -7.52 -22.88
N MET A 4 -30.24 -8.13 -21.98
CA MET A 4 -30.17 -7.86 -20.53
C MET A 4 -28.87 -8.40 -19.91
N LEU A 5 -28.36 -9.54 -20.41
CA LEU A 5 -27.11 -10.12 -19.93
C LEU A 5 -25.91 -9.27 -20.32
N TYR A 6 -25.93 -8.66 -21.52
CA TYR A 6 -24.87 -7.76 -21.98
C TYR A 6 -24.82 -6.46 -21.18
N CYS A 7 -25.97 -5.88 -20.85
CA CYS A 7 -26.05 -4.70 -19.97
C CYS A 7 -25.52 -4.99 -18.56
N LEU A 8 -25.84 -6.16 -18.00
CA LEU A 8 -25.30 -6.60 -16.71
C LEU A 8 -23.78 -6.80 -16.77
N PHE A 9 -23.26 -7.42 -17.83
CA PHE A 9 -21.82 -7.57 -18.03
C PHE A 9 -21.11 -6.22 -18.14
N PHE A 10 -21.64 -5.29 -18.94
CA PHE A 10 -21.08 -3.94 -19.05
C PHE A 10 -21.12 -3.18 -17.74
N ALA A 11 -22.23 -3.27 -16.99
CA ALA A 11 -22.37 -2.65 -15.68
C ALA A 11 -21.39 -3.24 -14.66
N VAL A 12 -21.21 -4.56 -14.64
CA VAL A 12 -20.25 -5.23 -13.77
C VAL A 12 -18.83 -4.84 -14.14
N VAL A 13 -18.46 -4.84 -15.42
CA VAL A 13 -17.12 -4.44 -15.90
C VAL A 13 -16.84 -2.96 -15.56
N LEU A 14 -17.81 -2.07 -15.79
CA LEU A 14 -17.70 -0.66 -15.41
C LEU A 14 -17.56 -0.48 -13.90
N VAL A 15 -18.36 -1.18 -13.09
CA VAL A 15 -18.27 -1.12 -11.61
C VAL A 15 -16.94 -1.68 -11.11
N THR A 16 -16.45 -2.79 -11.66
CA THR A 16 -15.16 -3.36 -11.27
C THR A 16 -13.99 -2.47 -11.68
N VAL A 17 -14.07 -1.81 -12.85
CA VAL A 17 -13.05 -0.84 -13.29
C VAL A 17 -13.10 0.44 -12.46
N HIS A 18 -14.29 0.91 -12.06
CA HIS A 18 -14.41 2.11 -11.22
C HIS A 18 -14.01 1.86 -9.76
N ALA A 19 -14.22 0.64 -9.25
CA ALA A 19 -13.82 0.27 -7.89
C ALA A 19 -12.29 0.21 -7.69
N ASP A 20 -11.53 0.03 -8.77
CA ASP A 20 -10.07 0.03 -8.74
C ASP A 20 -9.48 1.45 -8.63
N ILE A 21 -10.11 2.43 -9.28
CA ILE A 21 -9.60 3.81 -9.38
C ILE A 21 -9.60 4.53 -8.02
N GLN A 22 -10.51 4.18 -7.09
CA GLN A 22 -10.54 4.80 -5.77
C GLN A 22 -9.43 4.34 -4.82
N ASN A 23 -8.69 3.29 -5.20
CA ASN A 23 -7.60 2.75 -4.39
C ASN A 23 -6.25 2.83 -5.12
N GLN A 24 -6.18 3.50 -6.26
CA GLN A 24 -4.92 3.72 -6.97
C GLN A 24 -4.07 4.78 -6.28
N CYS A 25 -2.77 4.55 -6.25
CA CYS A 25 -1.80 5.46 -5.63
C CYS A 25 -0.52 5.52 -6.44
N ALA A 26 0.15 6.68 -6.43
CA ALA A 26 1.52 6.80 -6.91
C ALA A 26 2.51 6.73 -5.74
N THR A 27 2.08 7.20 -4.58
CA THR A 27 2.84 7.26 -3.34
C THR A 27 1.95 6.93 -2.16
N TRP A 28 2.54 6.57 -1.02
CA TRP A 28 1.80 6.33 0.22
C TRP A 28 0.95 7.54 0.67
N GLN A 29 1.24 8.76 0.19
CA GLN A 29 0.46 9.97 0.50
C GLN A 29 -0.89 10.01 -0.23
N ASP A 30 -1.01 9.29 -1.35
CA ASP A 30 -2.29 9.13 -2.07
C ASP A 30 -3.24 8.18 -1.33
N CYS A 31 -2.72 7.43 -0.35
CA CYS A 31 -3.47 6.46 0.41
C CYS A 31 -4.06 7.03 1.70
N PRO A 32 -5.22 6.48 2.15
CA PRO A 32 -5.78 6.82 3.44
C PRO A 32 -4.77 6.55 4.57
N LYS A 33 -5.00 7.17 5.74
CA LYS A 33 -4.16 6.94 6.92
C LYS A 33 -4.01 5.44 7.19
N ASP A 34 -2.81 5.03 7.57
CA ASP A 34 -2.47 3.62 7.81
C ASP A 34 -2.63 2.73 6.56
N HIS A 35 -2.36 3.27 5.37
CA HIS A 35 -2.22 2.52 4.13
C HIS A 35 -0.94 2.94 3.41
N TYR A 36 -0.36 2.04 2.64
CA TYR A 36 0.82 2.32 1.83
C TYR A 36 0.56 1.97 0.37
N CYS A 37 1.32 2.59 -0.52
CA CYS A 37 1.13 2.36 -1.93
C CYS A 37 1.91 1.14 -2.39
N LYS A 38 1.23 0.05 -2.72
CA LYS A 38 1.85 -1.19 -3.21
C LYS A 38 1.34 -1.47 -4.61
N ASP A 39 2.26 -1.59 -5.57
CA ASP A 39 1.92 -1.94 -6.95
C ASP A 39 0.90 -0.97 -7.59
N GLY A 40 0.98 0.32 -7.22
CA GLY A 40 0.03 1.33 -7.66
C GLY A 40 -1.33 1.29 -6.97
N MET A 41 -1.48 0.50 -5.90
CA MET A 41 -2.71 0.31 -5.14
C MET A 41 -2.48 0.52 -3.63
N CYS A 42 -3.40 1.17 -2.94
CA CYS A 42 -3.33 1.34 -1.49
C CYS A 42 -3.57 0.00 -0.80
N ALA A 43 -2.51 -0.56 -0.25
CA ALA A 43 -2.61 -1.71 0.64
C ALA A 43 -2.82 -1.21 2.07
N GLU A 44 -3.73 -1.86 2.80
CA GLU A 44 -3.82 -1.72 4.25
C GLU A 44 -2.42 -1.88 4.85
N GLN A 45 -2.04 -0.97 5.77
CA GLN A 45 -0.89 -1.14 6.63
C GLN A 45 -1.18 -2.31 7.57
N ARG A 46 -1.07 -3.53 7.04
CA ARG A 46 -0.80 -4.70 7.87
C ARG A 46 0.42 -4.32 8.65
N ASN A 47 0.30 -4.34 9.98
CA ASN A 47 1.39 -4.09 10.94
C ASN A 47 2.72 -4.44 10.28
N ILE A 48 3.49 -3.43 9.85
CA ILE A 48 4.79 -3.69 9.25
C ILE A 48 5.66 -4.09 10.44
N GLU A 49 5.68 -5.39 10.69
CA GLU A 49 6.30 -6.02 11.86
C GLU A 49 7.82 -6.02 11.70
N ARG A 50 8.52 -6.54 12.72
CA ARG A 50 9.98 -6.70 12.65
C ARG A 50 10.39 -7.46 11.39
N GLY A 51 11.34 -6.93 10.65
CA GLY A 51 11.89 -7.59 9.46
C GLY A 51 11.16 -7.31 8.15
N GLU A 52 10.02 -6.63 8.20
CA GLU A 52 9.32 -6.19 6.99
C GLU A 52 9.96 -4.93 6.39
N LEU A 53 9.83 -4.78 5.08
CA LEU A 53 10.36 -3.61 4.37
C LEU A 53 9.58 -2.34 4.74
N CYS A 54 10.29 -1.22 4.82
CA CYS A 54 9.74 0.09 5.16
C CYS A 54 10.42 1.20 4.36
N GLY A 55 9.78 2.37 4.27
CA GLY A 55 10.38 3.52 3.61
C GLY A 55 10.46 3.44 2.08
N GLY A 56 10.85 4.57 1.47
CA GLY A 56 10.74 4.81 0.03
C GLY A 56 9.47 5.58 -0.34
N ARG A 57 9.25 5.81 -1.65
CA ARG A 57 7.99 6.41 -2.16
C ARG A 57 6.79 5.48 -2.03
N ILE A 58 7.04 4.18 -1.83
CA ILE A 58 6.10 3.09 -2.04
C ILE A 58 5.68 2.53 -0.67
N THR A 59 6.65 2.27 0.21
CA THR A 59 6.40 1.61 1.50
C THR A 59 6.15 2.62 2.62
N GLY A 60 5.12 2.37 3.42
CA GLY A 60 4.72 3.21 4.56
C GLY A 60 5.66 3.11 5.77
N GLY A 61 5.19 3.64 6.91
CA GLY A 61 5.89 3.58 8.18
C GLY A 61 5.75 2.24 8.89
N CYS A 62 6.62 2.00 9.88
CA CYS A 62 6.56 0.83 10.74
C CYS A 62 5.45 0.95 11.80
N THR A 63 4.98 -0.18 12.34
CA THR A 63 4.05 -0.19 13.48
C THR A 63 4.65 0.44 14.75
N LEU A 64 3.81 0.88 15.68
CA LEU A 64 4.21 1.38 16.99
C LEU A 64 5.19 0.43 17.69
N GLY A 65 6.34 0.96 18.13
CA GLY A 65 7.42 0.17 18.72
C GLY A 65 8.56 -0.16 17.75
N TYR A 66 8.38 0.12 16.46
CA TYR A 66 9.39 -0.12 15.42
C TYR A 66 9.76 1.18 14.70
N ARG A 67 11.00 1.26 14.22
CA ARG A 67 11.53 2.34 13.40
C ARG A 67 12.03 1.79 12.07
N CYS A 68 11.89 2.59 11.02
CA CYS A 68 12.44 2.23 9.73
C CYS A 68 13.96 2.45 9.72
N CYS A 69 14.72 1.36 9.61
CA CYS A 69 16.17 1.38 9.42
C CYS A 69 16.47 1.28 7.93
N SER A 70 16.86 2.40 7.31
CA SER A 70 17.40 2.41 5.95
C SER A 70 18.81 3.00 5.98
N GLN A 71 19.74 2.38 5.25
CA GLN A 71 21.10 2.88 5.09
C GLN A 71 21.15 4.16 4.22
N VAL A 72 20.09 4.45 3.47
CA VAL A 72 20.00 5.61 2.57
C VAL A 72 18.82 6.50 2.95
N LYS A 73 19.05 7.82 3.00
CA LYS A 73 17.97 8.79 3.26
C LYS A 73 16.89 8.69 2.17
N GLY A 74 15.70 8.22 2.56
CA GLY A 74 14.55 8.09 1.67
C GLY A 74 14.52 6.83 0.79
N GLY A 75 15.41 5.87 1.03
CA GLY A 75 15.33 4.56 0.38
C GLY A 75 14.51 3.55 1.19
N ILE A 76 14.43 2.34 0.63
CA ILE A 76 13.80 1.20 1.30
C ILE A 76 14.74 0.74 2.42
N GLY A 77 14.17 0.43 3.56
CA GLY A 77 14.82 -0.12 4.75
C GLY A 77 13.99 -1.24 5.32
N THR A 78 14.28 -1.62 6.56
CA THR A 78 13.58 -2.68 7.28
C THR A 78 13.07 -2.14 8.63
N CYS A 79 11.92 -2.61 9.09
CA CYS A 79 11.42 -2.26 10.41
C CYS A 79 12.19 -3.03 11.48
N LEU A 80 12.86 -2.27 12.36
CA LEU A 80 13.54 -2.79 13.54
C LEU A 80 12.93 -2.21 14.81
N GLU A 81 13.04 -2.92 15.93
CA GLU A 81 12.56 -2.43 17.23
C GLU A 81 13.30 -1.14 17.62
N ILE A 82 12.60 -0.23 18.28
CA ILE A 82 13.19 1.01 18.79
C ILE A 82 14.24 0.64 19.84
N GLY A 83 15.51 0.63 19.42
CA GLY A 83 16.65 0.24 20.26
C GLY A 83 17.66 -0.65 19.53
N GLU A 84 17.29 -1.29 18.42
CA GLU A 84 18.24 -2.05 17.61
C GLU A 84 19.08 -1.14 16.69
N VAL A 85 20.32 -1.57 16.43
CA VAL A 85 21.24 -0.86 15.53
C VAL A 85 20.90 -1.21 14.08
N CYS A 86 20.73 -0.20 13.25
CA CYS A 86 20.62 -0.39 11.81
C CYS A 86 22.01 -0.76 11.27
N GLU A 87 22.18 -2.00 10.79
CA GLU A 87 23.43 -2.46 10.16
C GLU A 87 23.53 -2.02 8.69
#